data_AF-A0A528BX53-F1
#
_entry.id   AF-A0A528BX53-F1
#
_cell.length_a   1.000
_cell.length_b   1.000
_cell.length_c   1.000
_cell.angle_alpha   90.00
_cell.angle_beta   90.00
_cell.angle_gamma   90.00
#
_symmetry.space_group_name_H-M   'P 1'
#
loop_
_entity.id
_entity.type
_entity.pdbx_description
1 polymer ?
#
loop_
_entity_poly.entity_id
_entity_poly.type
_entity_poly.pdbx_seq_one_letter_code
_entity_poly.pdbx_strand_id
1 'polypeptide(L)'
;ALAPLIRHLPKRKAFLVLFFMCDESWAMGLADARKSGTSLSLGYYFGVSLGLYLTWVAFTTVGALVGPVLGDVTRYGFDMAFPAVFLVMLAGMWKGVSAALPWLVSLLVAAATYLVVPGAWYVPA
;
A
#
# COMPACT_ATOMS: atom_id res chain seq x y z
N ALA A 1 2.38 -15.09 8.21
CA ALA A 1 3.28 -14.71 9.31
C ALA A 1 2.56 -14.05 10.50
N LEU A 2 1.56 -13.18 10.29
CA LEU A 2 0.86 -12.50 11.39
C LEU A 2 -0.13 -13.38 12.16
N ALA A 3 -0.79 -14.33 11.49
CA ALA A 3 -1.81 -15.20 12.07
C ALA A 3 -1.44 -15.87 13.43
N PRO A 4 -0.25 -16.48 13.61
CA PRO A 4 0.12 -17.04 14.92
C PRO A 4 0.33 -15.98 16.01
N LEU A 5 0.67 -14.73 15.65
CA LEU A 5 0.90 -13.62 16.58
C LEU A 5 -0.38 -12.97 17.13
N ILE A 6 -1.54 -13.27 16.52
CA ILE A 6 -2.84 -12.71 16.93
C ILE A 6 -3.81 -13.80 17.42
N ARG A 7 -3.43 -15.08 17.36
CA ARG A 7 -4.31 -16.24 17.65
C ARG A 7 -4.80 -16.27 19.11
N HIS A 8 -4.00 -15.76 20.03
CA HIS A 8 -4.28 -15.67 21.47
C HIS A 8 -5.11 -14.44 21.85
N LEU A 9 -5.40 -13.54 20.90
CA LEU A 9 -6.20 -12.35 21.17
C LEU A 9 -7.70 -12.67 21.13
N PRO A 10 -8.52 -11.99 21.96
CA PRO A 10 -9.97 -12.08 21.86
C PRO A 10 -10.43 -11.57 20.49
N LYS A 11 -11.46 -12.21 19.92
CA LYS A 11 -11.95 -11.96 18.55
C LYS A 11 -12.10 -10.47 18.21
N ARG A 12 -12.64 -9.66 19.14
CA ARG A 12 -12.79 -8.20 18.96
C ARG A 12 -11.47 -7.49 18.68
N LYS A 13 -10.39 -7.82 19.40
CA LYS A 13 -9.08 -7.21 19.20
C LYS A 13 -8.42 -7.70 17.91
N ALA A 14 -8.60 -8.98 17.58
CA ALA A 14 -8.13 -9.52 16.30
C ALA A 14 -8.80 -8.83 15.10
N PHE A 15 -10.11 -8.58 15.16
CA PHE A 15 -10.81 -7.82 14.13
C PHE A 15 -10.30 -6.38 13.99
N LEU A 16 -10.05 -5.68 15.10
CA LEU A 16 -9.48 -4.33 15.06
C LEU A 16 -8.07 -4.31 14.47
N VAL A 17 -7.23 -5.29 14.83
CA VAL A 17 -5.89 -5.44 14.23
C VAL A 17 -6.00 -5.65 12.73
N LEU A 18 -6.88 -6.54 12.27
CA LEU A 18 -7.08 -6.81 10.86
C LEU A 18 -7.68 -5.62 10.10
N PHE A 19 -8.59 -4.87 10.72
CA PHE A 19 -9.18 -3.67 10.12
C PHE A 19 -8.14 -2.58 9.85
N PHE A 20 -7.20 -2.41 10.77
CA PHE A 20 -6.13 -1.41 10.68
C PHE A 20 -4.84 -1.96 10.05
N MET A 21 -4.91 -3.12 9.40
CA MET A 21 -3.75 -3.78 8.81
C MET A 21 -3.49 -3.26 7.40
N CYS A 22 -2.33 -2.63 7.24
CA CYS A 22 -1.66 -2.36 5.98
C CYS A 22 -0.25 -2.98 5.97
N ASP A 23 0.40 -3.02 4.80
CA ASP A 23 1.71 -3.63 4.62
C ASP A 23 2.77 -3.04 5.56
N GLU A 24 2.72 -1.73 5.80
CA GLU A 24 3.64 -1.02 6.69
C GLU A 24 3.40 -1.39 8.17
N SER A 25 2.16 -1.35 8.62
CA SER A 25 1.80 -1.73 10.01
C SER A 25 2.12 -3.20 10.28
N TRP A 26 1.92 -4.07 9.27
CA TRP A 26 2.24 -5.48 9.33
C TRP A 26 3.76 -5.71 9.44
N ALA A 27 4.54 -5.06 8.58
CA ALA A 27 5.99 -5.18 8.58
C ALA A 27 6.59 -4.68 9.90
N MET A 28 6.14 -3.51 10.37
CA MET A 28 6.58 -2.90 11.62
C MET A 28 6.18 -3.74 12.84
N GLY A 29 4.94 -4.23 12.88
CA GLY A 29 4.48 -5.11 13.96
C GLY A 29 5.22 -6.45 14.01
N LEU A 30 5.58 -7.01 12.85
CA LEU A 30 6.37 -8.23 12.78
C LEU A 30 7.84 -8.00 13.18
N ALA A 31 8.41 -6.85 12.81
CA ALA A 31 9.76 -6.46 13.21
C ALA A 31 9.86 -6.24 14.73
N ASP A 32 8.88 -5.57 15.33
CA ASP A 32 8.78 -5.36 16.78
C ASP A 32 8.62 -6.70 17.54
N ALA A 33 7.73 -7.58 17.08
CA ALA A 33 7.54 -8.90 17.67
C ALA A 33 8.82 -9.75 17.62
N ARG A 34 9.58 -9.68 16.52
CA ARG A 34 10.89 -10.37 16.39
C ARG A 34 11.94 -9.81 17.35
N LYS A 35 11.97 -8.48 17.53
CA LYS A 35 12.94 -7.82 18.41
C LYS A 35 12.66 -8.08 19.89
N SER A 36 11.39 -8.10 20.27
CA SER A 36 10.97 -8.29 21.67
C SER A 36 10.90 -9.76 22.08
N GLY A 37 10.94 -10.70 21.13
CA GLY A 37 10.84 -12.15 21.40
C GLY A 37 9.47 -12.60 21.92
N THR A 38 8.51 -11.67 22.00
CA THR A 38 7.15 -11.88 22.54
C THR A 38 6.11 -11.79 21.44
N SER A 39 4.84 -12.03 21.78
CA SER A 39 3.72 -11.77 20.87
C SER A 39 3.62 -10.28 20.49
N LEU A 40 2.85 -10.02 19.43
CA LEU A 40 2.62 -8.67 18.88
C LEU A 40 2.18 -7.66 19.96
N SER A 41 2.95 -6.59 20.12
CA SER A 41 2.62 -5.49 21.02
C SER A 41 1.46 -4.70 20.43
N LEU A 42 0.26 -4.88 20.99
CA LEU A 42 -0.94 -4.19 20.52
C LEU A 42 -0.81 -2.68 20.63
N GLY A 43 -0.17 -2.16 21.69
CA GLY A 43 0.00 -0.72 21.88
C GLY A 43 0.89 -0.10 20.79
N TYR A 44 2.01 -0.76 20.48
CA TYR A 44 2.88 -0.34 19.39
C TYR A 44 2.18 -0.43 18.04
N TYR A 45 1.54 -1.58 17.76
CA TYR A 45 0.82 -1.81 16.52
C TYR A 45 -0.28 -0.77 16.27
N PHE A 46 -1.16 -0.53 17.25
CA PHE A 46 -2.20 0.48 17.13
C PHE A 46 -1.63 1.90 17.06
N GLY A 47 -0.51 2.20 17.72
CA GLY A 47 0.17 3.49 17.57
C GLY A 47 0.62 3.73 16.13
N VAL A 48 1.28 2.75 15.52
CA VAL A 48 1.72 2.81 14.12
C VAL A 48 0.51 2.89 13.18
N SER A 49 -0.45 1.98 13.30
CA SER A 49 -1.62 1.95 12.42
C SER A 49 -2.49 3.19 12.54
N LEU A 50 -2.70 3.73 13.75
CA LEU A 50 -3.50 4.94 13.94
C LEU A 50 -2.76 6.15 13.37
N GLY A 51 -1.44 6.25 13.54
CA GLY A 51 -0.64 7.31 12.92
C GLY A 51 -0.74 7.30 11.40
N LEU A 52 -0.64 6.12 10.78
CA LEU A 52 -0.84 5.95 9.35
C LEU A 52 -2.26 6.31 8.92
N TYR A 53 -3.27 5.86 9.67
CA TYR A 53 -4.67 6.15 9.37
C TYR A 53 -5.00 7.64 9.47
N LEU A 54 -4.52 8.32 10.53
CA LEU A 54 -4.71 9.76 10.70
C LEU A 54 -4.00 10.55 9.60
N THR A 55 -2.79 10.14 9.23
CA THR A 55 -2.05 10.74 8.11
C THR A 55 -2.85 10.56 6.81
N TRP A 56 -3.35 9.36 6.54
CA TRP A 56 -4.18 9.08 5.38
C TRP A 56 -5.43 9.95 5.34
N VAL A 57 -6.21 10.03 6.43
CA VAL A 57 -7.41 10.86 6.50
C VAL A 57 -7.06 12.34 6.33
N ALA A 58 -6.03 12.83 7.00
CA ALA A 58 -5.62 14.24 6.94
C ALA A 58 -5.22 14.64 5.52
N PHE A 59 -4.31 13.90 4.88
CA PHE A 59 -3.85 14.21 3.53
C PHE A 59 -4.94 13.99 2.48
N THR A 60 -5.81 12.99 2.65
CA THR A 60 -6.96 12.80 1.75
C THR A 60 -7.97 13.94 1.88
N THR A 61 -8.23 14.40 3.11
CA THR A 61 -9.14 15.53 3.35
C THR A 61 -8.56 16.83 2.79
N VAL A 62 -7.28 17.10 3.03
CA VAL A 62 -6.58 18.24 2.43
C VAL A 62 -6.63 18.15 0.90
N GLY A 63 -6.33 16.98 0.33
CA GLY A 63 -6.42 16.74 -1.12
C GLY A 63 -7.83 16.96 -1.67
N ALA A 64 -8.88 16.52 -0.96
CA ALA A 64 -10.27 16.70 -1.38
C ALA A 64 -10.74 18.16 -1.29
N LEU A 65 -10.23 18.93 -0.32
CA LEU A 65 -10.55 20.36 -0.17
C LEU A 65 -9.78 21.23 -1.16
N VAL A 66 -8.50 20.93 -1.40
CA VAL A 66 -7.61 21.71 -2.27
C VAL A 66 -7.75 21.31 -3.74
N GLY A 67 -8.10 20.05 -4.02
CA GLY A 67 -8.26 19.51 -5.38
C GLY A 67 -9.20 20.35 -6.27
N PRO A 68 -10.41 20.72 -5.81
CA PRO A 68 -11.32 21.58 -6.57
C PRO A 68 -10.77 22.99 -6.83
N VAL A 69 -9.90 23.49 -5.95
CA VAL A 69 -9.28 24.83 -6.07
C VAL A 69 -8.16 24.83 -7.14
N LEU A 70 -7.50 23.68 -7.35
CA LEU A 70 -6.41 23.53 -8.32
C LEU A 70 -6.89 23.46 -9.78
N GLY A 71 -8.20 23.31 -10.03
CA GLY A 71 -8.75 23.27 -11.39
C GLY A 71 -8.27 22.05 -12.18
N ASP A 72 -7.73 22.26 -13.39
CA ASP A 72 -7.25 21.17 -14.24
C ASP A 72 -5.87 20.66 -13.79
N VAL A 73 -5.91 19.73 -12.83
CA VAL A 73 -4.73 19.19 -12.14
C VAL A 73 -3.80 18.38 -13.08
N THR A 74 -4.31 17.97 -14.25
CA THR A 74 -3.54 17.28 -15.30
C THR A 74 -2.34 18.10 -15.79
N ARG A 75 -2.47 19.44 -15.80
CA ARG A 75 -1.38 20.36 -16.18
C ARG A 75 -0.19 20.31 -15.22
N TYR A 76 -0.42 19.88 -13.98
CA TYR A 76 0.63 19.74 -12.96
C TYR A 76 1.23 18.33 -12.92
N GLY A 77 0.79 17.41 -13.79
CA GLY A 77 1.30 16.04 -13.84
C GLY A 77 0.81 15.16 -12.69
N PHE A 78 -0.31 15.49 -12.05
CA PHE A 78 -0.89 14.65 -11.00
C PHE A 78 -1.26 13.24 -11.52
N ASP A 79 -1.55 13.12 -12.81
CA ASP A 79 -1.81 11.87 -13.52
C ASP A 79 -0.61 10.90 -13.41
N MET A 80 0.60 11.45 -13.30
CA MET A 80 1.85 10.71 -13.14
C MET A 80 2.19 10.39 -11.68
N ALA A 81 1.50 10.98 -10.69
CA ALA A 81 1.82 10.73 -9.29
C ALA A 81 1.61 9.26 -8.91
N PHE A 82 0.52 8.64 -9.38
CA PHE A 82 0.22 7.24 -9.08
C PHE A 82 1.19 6.26 -9.77
N PRO A 83 1.48 6.37 -11.09
CA PRO A 83 2.55 5.61 -11.73
C PRO A 83 3.93 5.82 -11.10
N ALA A 84 4.29 7.05 -10.71
CA ALA A 84 5.58 7.35 -10.11
C ALA A 84 5.77 6.66 -8.76
N VAL A 85 4.74 6.68 -7.90
CA VAL A 85 4.78 5.95 -6.62
C VAL A 85 4.97 4.45 -6.86
N PHE A 86 4.25 3.88 -7.83
CA PHE A 86 4.44 2.48 -8.22
C PHE A 86 5.86 2.17 -8.68
N LEU A 87 6.44 3.03 -9.53
CA LEU A 87 7.83 2.87 -10.00
C LEU A 87 8.83 2.94 -8.86
N VAL A 88 8.64 3.83 -7.89
CA VAL A 88 9.49 3.93 -6.70
C VAL A 88 9.38 2.70 -5.81
N MET A 89 8.16 2.18 -5.59
CA MET A 89 7.95 0.93 -4.85
C MET A 89 8.63 -0.25 -5.55
N LEU A 90 8.49 -0.35 -6.87
CA LEU A 90 9.17 -1.34 -7.69
C LEU A 90 10.69 -1.21 -7.53
N ALA A 91 11.26 0.00 -7.64
CA ALA A 91 12.69 0.20 -7.40
C ALA A 91 13.14 -0.32 -6.01
N GLY A 92 12.34 -0.10 -4.96
CA GLY A 92 12.61 -0.62 -3.62
C GLY A 92 12.52 -2.16 -3.50
N MET A 93 11.77 -2.82 -4.38
CA MET A 93 11.62 -4.27 -4.44
C MET A 93 12.64 -4.97 -5.33
N TRP A 94 13.58 -4.23 -5.92
CA TRP A 94 14.57 -4.76 -6.86
C TRP A 94 15.58 -5.69 -6.17
N LYS A 95 15.42 -7.01 -6.35
CA LYS A 95 16.31 -8.04 -5.76
C LYS A 95 17.49 -8.45 -6.65
N GLY A 96 17.69 -7.77 -7.78
CA GLY A 96 18.78 -8.03 -8.72
C GLY A 96 18.30 -8.41 -10.13
N VAL A 97 19.25 -8.48 -11.07
CA VAL A 97 18.98 -8.62 -12.52
C VAL A 97 18.32 -9.96 -12.88
N SER A 98 18.60 -11.03 -12.12
CA SER A 98 17.98 -12.35 -12.33
C SER A 98 16.47 -12.36 -12.05
N ALA A 99 15.95 -11.41 -11.26
CA ALA A 99 14.52 -11.25 -10.99
C ALA A 99 13.81 -10.29 -11.96
N ALA A 100 14.52 -9.77 -12.97
CA ALA A 100 13.95 -8.82 -13.95
C ALA A 100 13.12 -9.50 -15.05
N LEU A 101 13.30 -10.81 -15.27
CA LEU A 101 12.60 -11.53 -16.35
C LEU A 101 11.07 -11.53 -16.17
N PRO A 102 10.51 -11.83 -14.98
CA PRO A 102 9.06 -11.71 -14.74
C PRO A 102 8.53 -10.29 -14.92
N TRP A 103 9.35 -9.28 -14.63
CA TRP A 103 8.97 -7.87 -14.74
C TRP A 103 8.88 -7.47 -16.21
N LEU A 104 9.85 -7.90 -17.01
CA LEU A 104 9.89 -7.65 -18.44
C LEU A 104 8.74 -8.37 -19.15
N VAL A 105 8.44 -9.62 -18.78
CA VAL A 105 7.28 -10.34 -19.28
C VAL A 105 5.98 -9.62 -18.91
N SER A 106 5.83 -9.19 -17.66
CA SER A 106 4.63 -8.45 -17.22
C SER A 106 4.47 -7.12 -17.97
N LEU A 107 5.56 -6.39 -18.20
CA LEU A 107 5.58 -5.16 -19.00
C LEU A 107 5.14 -5.42 -20.44
N LEU A 108 5.68 -6.45 -21.09
CA LEU A 108 5.33 -6.80 -22.46
C LEU A 108 3.87 -7.22 -22.57
N VAL A 109 3.37 -8.02 -21.64
CA VAL A 109 1.96 -8.44 -21.61
C VAL A 109 1.06 -7.23 -21.40
N ALA A 110 1.36 -6.35 -20.44
CA ALA A 110 0.58 -5.13 -20.20
C ALA A 110 0.55 -4.21 -21.43
N ALA A 111 1.69 -4.01 -22.08
CA ALA A 111 1.78 -3.22 -23.32
C ALA A 111 0.99 -3.85 -24.47
N ALA A 112 1.09 -5.18 -24.65
CA ALA A 112 0.32 -5.89 -25.66
C ALA A 112 -1.18 -5.81 -25.38
N THR A 113 -1.62 -5.98 -24.14
CA THR A 113 -3.03 -5.83 -23.75
C THR A 113 -3.54 -4.42 -24.01
N TYR A 114 -2.76 -3.39 -23.68
CA TYR A 114 -3.13 -1.99 -23.96
C TYR A 114 -3.30 -1.70 -25.46
N LEU A 115 -2.46 -2.30 -26.31
CA LEU A 115 -2.50 -2.08 -27.76
C LEU A 115 -3.58 -2.91 -28.47
N VAL A 116 -3.92 -4.09 -27.95
CA VAL A 116 -4.81 -5.06 -28.62
C VAL A 116 -6.24 -5.02 -28.09
N VAL A 117 -6.45 -4.61 -26.83
CA VAL A 117 -7.78 -4.62 -26.20
C VAL A 117 -8.36 -3.20 -26.19
N PRO A 118 -9.39 -2.93 -27.00
CA PRO A 118 -10.12 -1.67 -26.92
C PRO A 118 -10.97 -1.60 -25.64
N GLY A 119 -10.78 -0.53 -24.87
CA GLY A 119 -11.54 -0.21 -23.65
C GLY A 119 -10.78 -0.47 -22.36
N ALA A 120 -10.94 0.42 -21.37
CA ALA A 120 -10.42 0.23 -20.02
C ALA A 120 -11.37 -0.67 -19.22
N TRP A 121 -11.45 -1.96 -19.55
CA TRP A 121 -12.29 -2.95 -18.86
C TRP A 121 -11.92 -3.12 -17.37
N TYR A 122 -10.77 -2.61 -16.95
CA TYR A 122 -10.21 -2.68 -15.61
C TYR A 122 -10.62 -1.51 -14.70
N VAL A 123 -11.33 -0.50 -15.23
CA VAL A 123 -11.88 0.61 -14.44
C VAL A 123 -13.40 0.45 -14.44
N PRO A 124 -14.04 0.08 -13.31
CA PRO A 124 -15.47 0.25 -13.18
C PRO A 124 -15.77 1.73 -13.38
N ALA A 125 -16.64 2.02 -14.35
CA ALA A 125 -17.09 3.38 -14.66
C ALA A 125 -17.70 4.08 -13.45
#